data_AF-A0A831NSD1-F1
#
_entry.id   AF-A0A831NSD1-F1
#
_cell.length_a   1.000
_cell.length_b   1.000
_cell.length_c   1.000
_cell.angle_alpha   90.00
_cell.angle_beta   90.00
_cell.angle_gamma   90.00
#
_symmetry.space_group_name_H-M   'P 1'
#
loop_
_entity.id
_entity.type
_entity.pdbx_description
1 polymer ?
#
loop_
_entity_poly.entity_id
_entity_poly.type
_entity_poly.pdbx_seq_one_letter_code
_entity_poly.pdbx_strand_id
1 'polypeptide(L)' 'LKGHRSVGGMRASIYNAMPEEGVEALIAFMKEFENANA' A
#
# COMPACT_ATOMS: atom_id res chain seq x y z
N LEU A 1 -0.24 4.79 4.48
CA LEU A 1 0.02 3.42 5.00
C LEU A 1 0.77 3.46 6.33
N LYS A 2 0.26 4.10 7.39
CA LYS A 2 0.96 3.96 8.69
C LYS A 2 0.63 2.58 9.26
N GLY A 3 1.67 1.77 9.48
CA GLY A 3 1.54 0.49 10.18
C GLY A 3 1.00 0.68 11.59
N HIS A 4 0.59 -0.42 12.21
CA HIS A 4 0.08 -0.37 13.58
C HIS A 4 1.20 0.09 14.54
N ARG A 5 0.84 0.94 15.51
CA ARG A 5 1.79 1.62 16.42
C ARG A 5 2.78 0.66 17.09
N SER A 6 2.36 -0.57 17.40
CA SER A 6 3.19 -1.57 18.09
C SER A 6 4.19 -2.33 17.21
N VAL A 7 4.05 -2.27 15.88
CA VAL A 7 4.85 -3.10 14.95
C VAL A 7 5.60 -2.28 13.91
N GLY A 8 5.29 -0.98 13.76
CA GLY A 8 5.92 -0.14 12.74
C GLY A 8 5.55 -0.58 11.32
N GLY A 9 6.40 -0.24 10.35
CA GLY A 9 6.21 -0.60 8.95
C GLY A 9 4.98 0.03 8.27
N MET A 10 4.51 -0.64 7.23
CA MET A 10 3.38 -0.23 6.39
C MET A 10 2.28 -1.31 6.43
N ARG A 11 1.00 -0.91 6.43
CA ARG A 11 -0.14 -1.83 6.30
C ARG A 11 -1.21 -1.22 5.40
N ALA A 12 -1.63 -1.96 4.38
CA ALA A 12 -2.79 -1.65 3.56
C ALA A 12 -4.00 -2.44 4.07
N SER A 13 -5.09 -1.75 4.38
CA SER A 13 -6.35 -2.39 4.79
C SER A 13 -7.28 -2.46 3.60
N ILE A 14 -7.64 -3.67 3.17
CA ILE A 14 -8.37 -3.96 1.94
C ILE A 14 -9.70 -4.64 2.29
N TYR A 15 -10.68 -3.86 2.74
CA TYR A 15 -12.01 -4.37 3.12
C TYR A 15 -12.97 -4.42 1.92
N ASN A 16 -14.17 -4.96 2.11
CA ASN A 16 -15.19 -5.08 1.05
C ASN A 16 -15.53 -3.76 0.34
N ALA A 17 -15.38 -2.61 1.01
CA ALA A 17 -15.61 -1.29 0.42
C ALA A 17 -14.43 -0.78 -0.43
N MET A 18 -13.30 -1.50 -0.45
CA MET A 18 -12.15 -1.13 -1.26
C MET A 18 -12.34 -1.66 -2.69
N PRO A 19 -12.42 -0.77 -3.70
CA PRO A 19 -12.57 -1.18 -5.08
C PRO A 19 -11.24 -1.72 -5.64
N GLU A 20 -11.32 -2.53 -6.69
CA GLU A 20 -10.17 -3.18 -7.34
C GLU A 20 -9.18 -2.14 -7.90
N GLU A 21 -9.70 -1.05 -8.48
CA GLU A 21 -8.91 0.05 -9.03
C GLU A 21 -8.03 0.71 -7.95
N GLY A 22 -8.50 0.71 -6.69
CA GLY A 22 -7.72 1.22 -5.58
C GLY A 22 -6.56 0.29 -5.20
N VAL A 23 -6.71 -1.02 -5.41
CA VAL A 23 -5.63 -2.01 -5.23
C VAL A 23 -4.62 -1.89 -6.36
N GLU A 24 -5.07 -1.71 -7.60
CA GLU A 24 -4.20 -1.47 -8.75
C GLU A 24 -3.35 -0.21 -8.57
N ALA A 25 -3.96 0.89 -8.10
CA ALA A 25 -3.24 2.13 -7.79
C ALA A 25 -2.17 1.92 -6.70
N LEU A 26 -2.45 1.11 -5.67
CA LEU A 26 -1.48 0.77 -4.64
C LEU A 26 -0.30 -0.03 -5.23
N ILE A 27 -0.57 -1.01 -6.09
CA ILE A 27 0.47 -1.81 -6.76
C ILE A 27 1.35 -0.93 -7.63
N ALA A 28 0.75 -0.04 -8.43
CA ALA A 28 1.47 0.90 -9.29
C ALA A 28 2.41 1.79 -8.47
N PHE A 29 1.90 2.37 -7.38
CA PHE A 29 2.70 3.17 -6.45
C PHE A 29 3.86 2.39 -5.86
N MET A 30 3.65 1.13 -5.43
CA MET A 30 4.72 0.31 -4.83
C MET A 30 5.85 0.02 -5.83
N LYS A 31 5.51 -0.28 -7.09
CA LYS A 31 6.50 -0.49 -8.16
C LYS A 31 7.29 0.77 -8.47
N GLU A 32 6.61 1.91 -8.57
CA GLU A 32 7.27 3.19 -8.80
C GLU A 32 8.20 3.55 -7.63
N PHE A 33 7.72 3.38 -6.40
CA PHE A 33 8.50 3.64 -5.19
C PHE A 33 9.75 2.75 -5.14
N GLU A 34 9.63 1.45 -5.41
CA GLU A 34 10.75 0.52 -5.48
C GLU A 34 11.77 0.97 -6.53
N ASN A 35 11.32 1.26 -7.76
CA ASN A 35 12.20 1.70 -8.85
C ASN A 35 12.91 3.02 -8.55
N ALA A 36 12.23 3.97 -7.90
CA ALA A 36 12.77 5.30 -7.60
C ALA A 36 13.74 5.31 -6.41
N ASN A 37 13.73 4.27 -5.57
CA ASN A 37 14.53 4.18 -4.34
C ASN A 37 15.48 2.96 -4.33
N ALA A 38 15.72 2.37 -5.51
CA ALA A 38 16.69 1.30 -5.73
C ALA A 38 18.15 1.81 -5.78
#